data_AF-A0A6L6B527-F1
#
_entry.id   AF-A0A6L6B527-F1
#
_cell.length_a   1.000
_cell.length_b   1.000
_cell.length_c   1.000
_cell.angle_alpha   90.00
_cell.angle_beta   90.00
_cell.angle_gamma   90.00
#
_symmetry.space_group_name_H-M   'P 1'
#
loop_
_entity.id
_entity.type
_entity.pdbx_description
1 polymer ?
#
loop_
_entity_poly.entity_id
_entity_poly.type
_entity_poly.pdbx_seq_one_letter_code
_entity_poly.pdbx_strand_id
1 'polypeptide(L)' 'VKPAGGIRTTKDAIKQLVLVNETAGPDWLKPDLFRIGASALLNDLLMQRMKMSDGYYASPNYVTID' A
#
# COMPACT_ATOMS: atom_id res chain seq x y z
N VAL A 1 -11.53 10.85 -3.76
CA VAL A 1 -11.99 9.57 -4.36
C VAL A 1 -11.56 8.44 -3.45
N LYS A 2 -12.48 7.61 -2.95
CA LYS A 2 -12.17 6.42 -2.13
C LYS A 2 -12.34 5.19 -3.04
N PRO A 3 -11.27 4.57 -3.55
CA PRO A 3 -11.40 3.36 -4.36
C PRO A 3 -12.00 2.25 -3.49
N ALA A 4 -13.29 1.93 -3.72
CA ALA A 4 -14.01 0.85 -3.07
C ALA A 4 -13.86 -0.42 -3.93
N GLY A 5 -12.73 -1.10 -3.72
CA GLY A 5 -12.33 -2.34 -4.37
C GLY A 5 -10.96 -2.68 -3.78
N GLY A 6 -10.96 -3.54 -2.76
CA GLY A 6 -9.92 -3.64 -1.74
C GLY A 6 -8.50 -3.61 -2.31
N ILE A 7 -7.79 -2.50 -2.07
CA ILE A 7 -6.35 -2.45 -2.29
C ILE A 7 -5.73 -3.41 -1.28
N ARG A 8 -5.33 -4.59 -1.74
CA ARG A 8 -4.78 -5.67 -0.89
C ARG A 8 -3.26 -5.77 -0.97
N THR A 9 -2.66 -5.16 -1.99
CA THR A 9 -1.22 -5.26 -2.24
C THR A 9 -0.56 -3.88 -2.32
N THR A 10 0.72 -3.83 -1.93
CA THR A 10 1.61 -2.66 -2.01
C THR A 10 1.72 -2.17 -3.45
N LYS A 11 1.76 -3.09 -4.41
CA LYS A 11 1.81 -2.74 -5.84
C LYS A 11 0.55 -2.00 -6.28
N ASP A 12 -0.62 -2.43 -5.82
CA ASP A 12 -1.87 -1.75 -6.15
C ASP A 12 -1.98 -0.39 -5.45
N ALA A 13 -1.47 -0.27 -4.23
CA ALA A 13 -1.35 1.01 -3.54
C ALA A 13 -0.48 2.00 -4.33
N ILE A 14 0.66 1.55 -4.88
CA ILE A 14 1.53 2.38 -5.73
C ILE A 14 0.79 2.83 -6.99
N LYS A 15 0.06 1.95 -7.67
CA LYS A 15 -0.73 2.33 -8.86
C LYS A 15 -1.72 3.45 -8.55
N GLN A 16 -2.35 3.42 -7.37
CA GLN A 16 -3.28 4.46 -6.95
C GLN A 16 -2.57 5.79 -6.68
N LEU A 17 -1.39 5.76 -6.05
CA LEU A 17 -0.59 6.96 -5.85
C LEU A 17 -0.15 7.57 -7.18
N VAL A 18 0.30 6.75 -8.13
CA VAL A 18 0.67 7.22 -9.48
C VAL A 18 -0.55 7.81 -10.18
N LEU A 19 -1.69 7.13 -10.16
CA LEU A 19 -2.91 7.63 -10.79
C LEU A 19 -3.31 9.01 -10.26
N VAL A 20 -3.27 9.20 -8.94
CA VAL A 20 -3.57 10.50 -8.32
C VAL A 20 -2.55 11.56 -8.71
N ASN A 21 -1.27 11.20 -8.70
CA ASN A 21 -0.20 12.12 -9.09
C ASN A 21 -0.34 12.59 -10.54
N GLU A 22 -0.58 11.68 -11.47
CA GLU A 22 -0.71 12.01 -12.90
C GLU A 22 -2.00 12.78 -13.22
N THR A 23 -3.07 12.52 -12.47
CA THR A 23 -4.38 13.14 -12.75
C THR A 23 -4.56 14.49 -12.06
N ALA A 24 -4.12 14.60 -10.81
CA ALA A 24 -4.39 15.76 -9.96
C ALA A 24 -3.13 16.52 -9.52
N GLY A 25 -1.96 15.98 -9.82
CA GLY A 25 -0.67 16.55 -9.44
C GLY A 25 -0.20 16.13 -8.05
N PRO A 26 1.08 16.41 -7.72
CA PRO A 26 1.70 15.98 -6.48
C PRO A 26 1.09 16.62 -5.22
N ASP A 27 0.48 17.79 -5.33
CA ASP A 27 -0.16 18.47 -4.20
C ASP A 27 -1.33 17.68 -3.60
N TRP A 28 -1.93 16.78 -4.38
CA TRP A 28 -3.01 15.90 -3.94
C TRP A 28 -2.51 14.69 -3.15
N LEU A 29 -1.22 14.41 -3.12
CA LEU A 29 -0.60 13.34 -2.32
C LEU A 29 -0.41 13.74 -0.85
N LYS A 30 -1.38 14.47 -0.29
CA LYS A 30 -1.40 14.86 1.13
C LYS A 30 -2.45 14.02 1.87
N PRO A 31 -2.20 13.60 3.12
CA PRO A 31 -3.16 12.79 3.89
C PRO A 31 -4.57 13.40 4.01
N ASP A 32 -4.67 14.72 3.99
CA ASP A 32 -5.96 15.43 4.07
C ASP A 32 -6.75 15.39 2.76
N LEU A 33 -6.08 15.17 1.63
CA LEU A 33 -6.65 15.17 0.28
C LEU A 33 -6.80 13.75 -0.29
N PHE A 34 -5.94 12.81 0.13
CA PHE A 34 -5.95 11.43 -0.33
C PHE A 34 -5.64 10.44 0.78
N ARG A 35 -6.45 9.38 0.86
CA ARG A 35 -6.24 8.26 1.80
C ARG A 35 -6.57 6.93 1.12
N ILE A 36 -5.78 5.91 1.43
CA ILE A 36 -6.04 4.52 1.07
C ILE A 36 -6.72 3.83 2.25
N GLY A 37 -8.00 3.52 2.12
CA GLY A 37 -8.71 2.71 3.12
C GLY A 37 -8.55 1.23 2.83
N ALA A 38 -7.68 0.54 3.57
CA ALA A 38 -7.44 -0.88 3.37
C ALA A 38 -7.14 -1.60 4.70
N SER A 39 -7.84 -2.71 4.96
CA SER A 39 -7.62 -3.55 6.14
C SER A 39 -6.50 -4.57 5.93
N ALA A 40 -6.41 -5.18 4.73
CA ALA A 40 -5.40 -6.21 4.42
C ALA A 40 -4.07 -5.66 3.89
N LEU A 41 -4.02 -4.39 3.46
CA LEU A 41 -2.83 -3.79 2.85
C LEU A 41 -1.66 -3.66 3.83
N LEU A 42 -1.93 -3.47 5.12
CA LEU A 42 -0.89 -3.25 6.12
C LEU A 42 0.06 -4.44 6.21
N ASN A 43 -0.46 -5.67 6.20
CA ASN A 43 0.35 -6.88 6.30
C ASN A 43 1.27 -7.03 5.08
N ASP A 44 0.75 -6.80 3.88
CA ASP A 44 1.58 -6.85 2.67
C ASP A 44 2.67 -5.76 2.68
N LEU A 45 2.37 -4.53 3.14
CA LEU A 45 3.37 -3.47 3.26
C LEU A 45 4.51 -3.84 4.22
N LEU A 46 4.18 -4.44 5.37
CA LEU A 46 5.18 -4.89 6.34
C LEU A 46 6.06 -6.00 5.73
N MET A 47 5.46 -6.96 5.04
CA MET A 47 6.21 -8.03 4.35
C MET A 47 7.16 -7.47 3.28
N GLN A 48 6.70 -6.54 2.43
CA GLN A 48 7.55 -5.94 1.40
C GLN A 48 8.69 -5.14 2.03
N ARG A 49 8.42 -4.38 3.10
CA ARG A 49 9.45 -3.59 3.79
C ARG A 49 10.51 -4.47 4.46
N MET A 50 10.09 -5.55 5.13
CA MET A 50 11.02 -6.54 5.72
C MET A 50 11.89 -7.15 4.63
N LYS A 51 11.30 -7.58 3.50
CA LYS A 51 12.07 -8.11 2.38
C LYS A 51 13.12 -7.13 1.84
N MET A 52 12.78 -5.84 1.73
CA MET A 52 13.71 -4.82 1.26
C MET A 52 14.88 -4.57 2.25
N SER A 53 14.63 -4.75 3.55
CA SER A 53 15.65 -4.63 4.60
C SER A 53 16.55 -5.86 4.66
N ASP A 54 15.94 -7.05 4.70
CA ASP A 54 16.61 -8.29 5.12
C ASP A 54 17.03 -9.15 3.92
N GLY A 55 16.57 -8.82 2.71
CA GLY A 55 16.89 -9.54 1.46
C GLY A 55 16.08 -10.83 1.23
N TYR A 56 15.31 -11.29 2.21
CA TYR A 56 14.52 -12.52 2.14
C TYR A 56 13.08 -12.27 2.64
N TYR A 57 12.13 -13.13 2.23
CA TYR A 57 10.77 -13.07 2.77
C TYR A 57 10.74 -13.57 4.21
N ALA A 58 10.08 -12.83 5.10
CA ALA A 58 9.82 -13.28 6.46
C ALA A 58 8.97 -14.57 6.44
N SER A 59 9.26 -15.48 7.37
CA SER A 59 8.47 -16.69 7.55
C SER A 59 6.99 -16.32 7.82
N PRO A 60 6.02 -17.12 7.34
CA PRO A 60 4.58 -16.99 7.66
C PRO A 60 4.26 -16.79 9.15
N ASN A 61 5.17 -17.18 10.04
CA ASN A 61 5.00 -17.08 11.48
C ASN A 61 5.19 -15.65 12.04
N TYR A 62 5.70 -14.69 11.26
CA TYR A 62 5.98 -13.33 11.73
C TYR A 62 4.94 -12.28 11.31
N VAL A 63 4.01 -12.65 10.42
CA VAL A 63 2.95 -11.78 9.92
C VAL A 63 1.67 -12.59 9.83
N THR A 64 0.56 -12.07 10.36
CA THR A 64 -0.75 -12.71 10.22
C THR A 64 -1.14 -12.80 8.75
N ILE A 65 -1.30 -14.02 8.25
CA ILE A 65 -1.82 -14.32 6.92
C ILE A 65 -3.32 -14.57 7.08
N ASP A 66 -4.12 -13.54 6.80
CA ASP A 66 -5.59 -13.64 6.64
C ASP A 66 -5.98 -13.51 5.16
#